data_AF-A0A0F3R9Y5-F1
#
_entry.id   AF-A0A0F3R9Y5-F1
#
_cell.length_a   1.000
_cell.length_b   1.000
_cell.length_c   1.000
_cell.angle_alpha   90.00
_cell.angle_beta   90.00
_cell.angle_gamma   90.00
#
_symmetry.space_group_name_H-M   'P 1'
#
loop_
_entity.id
_entity.type
_entity.pdbx_description
1 polymer ?
#
loop_
_entity_poly.entity_id
_entity_poly.type
_entity_poly.pdbx_seq_one_letter_code
_entity_poly.pdbx_strand_id
1 'polypeptide(L)'
;MPRLITHHGLTKSTFDASRLKKELENKHTTSLPLDEQLALLDQLREFELGRFLLANKGLNGYWTSYIIIHGLKKEKLYPLERWILYHAPSVKATQERFKIFQKILQDKLEDGMKFISVPCGIMDDLLTLDYSKIKEIHLTGIDLDAISLELAQENAKKHHLTHVNFLQQDCLEP
;
A
#
# COMPACT_ATOMS: atom_id res chain seq x y z
N MET A 1 -10.38 -11.23 21.08
CA MET A 1 -9.68 -10.06 20.53
C MET A 1 -9.56 -10.24 19.02
N PRO A 2 -9.97 -9.26 18.19
CA PRO A 2 -9.71 -9.34 16.76
C PRO A 2 -8.20 -9.34 16.53
N ARG A 3 -7.70 -10.31 15.77
CA ARG A 3 -6.28 -10.41 15.41
C ARG A 3 -5.97 -9.27 14.46
N LEU A 4 -5.15 -8.30 14.88
CA LEU A 4 -4.62 -7.27 13.99
C LEU A 4 -3.96 -7.94 12.78
N ILE A 5 -4.31 -7.47 11.58
CA ILE A 5 -3.74 -7.98 10.34
C ILE A 5 -2.37 -7.32 10.18
N THR A 6 -1.32 -7.95 10.72
CA THR A 6 0.06 -7.58 10.44
C THR A 6 0.53 -8.30 9.19
N HIS A 7 0.98 -7.53 8.21
CA HIS A 7 1.50 -8.04 6.94
C HIS A 7 2.99 -8.36 7.05
N HIS A 8 3.36 -9.35 7.86
CA HIS A 8 4.75 -9.78 7.96
C HIS A 8 5.21 -10.44 6.65
N GLY A 9 6.11 -9.75 5.92
CA GLY A 9 6.96 -10.35 4.90
C GLY A 9 6.96 -9.65 3.54
N LEU A 10 8.13 -9.15 3.14
CA LEU A 10 8.55 -9.02 1.73
C LEU A 10 9.03 -10.36 1.15
N THR A 11 8.86 -11.46 1.88
CA THR A 11 9.49 -12.74 1.57
C THR A 11 8.49 -13.75 1.02
N LYS A 12 8.98 -14.50 0.04
CA LYS A 12 8.40 -15.62 -0.71
C LYS A 12 7.62 -16.63 0.14
N SER A 13 6.47 -16.26 0.67
CA SER A 13 5.42 -17.22 0.95
C SER A 13 5.02 -17.81 -0.39
N THR A 14 5.44 -19.04 -0.67
CA THR A 14 4.91 -19.82 -1.79
C THR A 14 3.43 -20.04 -1.50
N PHE A 15 2.61 -19.09 -1.95
CA PHE A 15 1.17 -19.21 -1.88
C PHE A 15 0.78 -20.53 -2.57
N ASP A 16 0.28 -21.47 -1.78
CA ASP A 16 -0.20 -22.74 -2.29
C ASP A 16 -1.57 -22.53 -2.93
N ALA A 17 -1.56 -22.36 -4.25
CA ALA A 17 -2.76 -22.19 -5.05
C ALA A 17 -3.67 -23.42 -5.01
N SER A 18 -3.19 -24.60 -4.61
CA SER A 18 -3.98 -25.84 -4.63
C SER A 18 -5.21 -25.76 -3.73
N ARG A 19 -5.07 -25.14 -2.55
CA ARG A 19 -6.18 -24.92 -1.63
C ARG A 19 -7.22 -23.99 -2.24
N LEU A 20 -6.80 -22.86 -2.81
CA LEU A 20 -7.72 -21.90 -3.39
C LEU A 20 -8.40 -22.46 -4.65
N LYS A 21 -7.70 -23.24 -5.48
CA LYS A 21 -8.30 -23.95 -6.62
C LYS A 21 -9.42 -24.89 -6.16
N LYS A 22 -9.18 -25.71 -5.14
CA LYS A 22 -10.22 -26.56 -4.53
C LYS A 22 -11.38 -25.75 -3.95
N GLU A 23 -11.10 -24.61 -3.30
CA GLU A 23 -12.16 -23.74 -2.78
C GLU A 23 -13.01 -23.13 -3.91
N LEU A 24 -12.43 -22.83 -5.08
CA LEU A 24 -13.16 -22.34 -6.25
C LEU A 24 -14.00 -23.45 -6.90
N GLU A 25 -13.45 -24.66 -7.06
CA GLU A 25 -14.15 -25.83 -7.63
C GLU A 25 -15.40 -26.22 -6.82
N ASN A 26 -15.35 -26.07 -5.50
CA ASN A 26 -16.45 -26.40 -4.60
C ASN A 26 -17.49 -25.27 -4.43
N LYS A 27 -17.28 -24.10 -5.04
CA LYS A 27 -18.22 -22.97 -4.97
C LYS A 27 -19.21 -23.00 -6.13
N HIS A 28 -20.46 -23.34 -5.83
CA HIS A 28 -21.53 -23.42 -6.82
C HIS A 28 -22.12 -22.06 -7.26
N THR A 29 -21.80 -20.96 -6.55
CA THR A 29 -22.38 -19.63 -6.83
C THR A 29 -21.31 -18.55 -6.87
N THR A 30 -20.86 -18.21 -8.06
CA THR A 30 -20.01 -17.05 -8.33
C THR A 30 -20.49 -16.38 -9.62
N SER A 31 -20.20 -15.08 -9.76
CA SER A 31 -20.60 -14.29 -10.94
C SER A 31 -19.76 -14.57 -12.19
N LEU A 32 -18.68 -15.36 -12.08
CA LEU A 32 -17.77 -15.71 -13.16
C LEU A 32 -17.73 -17.24 -13.33
N PRO A 33 -17.63 -17.77 -14.55
CA PRO A 33 -17.38 -19.19 -14.78
C PRO A 33 -16.12 -19.70 -14.06
N LEU A 34 -16.09 -20.98 -13.67
CA LEU A 34 -14.95 -21.56 -12.95
C LEU A 34 -13.64 -21.43 -13.73
N ASP A 35 -13.65 -21.69 -15.04
CA ASP A 35 -12.46 -21.60 -15.89
C ASP A 35 -11.89 -20.18 -15.91
N GLU A 36 -12.76 -19.16 -15.92
CA GLU A 36 -12.34 -17.75 -15.84
C GLU A 36 -11.73 -17.41 -14.47
N GLN A 37 -12.30 -17.94 -13.39
CA GLN A 37 -11.75 -17.75 -12.04
C GLN A 37 -10.37 -18.40 -11.90
N LEU A 38 -10.18 -19.61 -12.45
CA LEU A 38 -8.89 -20.29 -12.46
C LEU A 38 -7.87 -19.55 -13.31
N ALA A 39 -8.28 -19.03 -14.47
CA ALA A 39 -7.42 -18.20 -15.32
C ALA A 39 -6.99 -16.89 -14.62
N LEU A 40 -7.91 -16.22 -13.90
CA LEU A 40 -7.58 -15.03 -13.11
C LEU A 40 -6.63 -15.36 -11.96
N LEU A 41 -6.83 -16.50 -11.30
CA LEU A 41 -5.93 -16.98 -10.24
C LEU A 41 -4.51 -17.21 -10.79
N ASP A 42 -4.38 -17.85 -11.95
CA ASP A 42 -3.07 -18.08 -12.56
C ASP A 42 -2.42 -16.76 -13.01
N GLN A 43 -3.18 -15.81 -13.57
CA GLN A 43 -2.68 -14.46 -13.88
C GLN A 43 -2.22 -13.67 -12.64
N LEU A 44 -2.94 -13.74 -11.51
CA LEU A 44 -2.52 -13.11 -10.26
C LEU A 44 -1.16 -13.61 -9.77
N ARG A 45 -0.80 -14.86 -10.09
CA ARG A 45 0.48 -15.45 -9.67
C ARG A 45 1.66 -14.95 -10.51
N GLU A 46 1.44 -14.31 -11.65
CA GLU A 46 2.50 -13.87 -12.56
C GLU A 46 3.27 -12.64 -12.02
N PHE A 47 2.64 -11.81 -11.19
CA PHE A 47 3.24 -10.58 -10.67
C PHE A 47 3.22 -10.49 -9.14
N GLU A 48 4.10 -9.64 -8.60
CA GLU A 48 4.38 -9.59 -7.15
C GLU A 48 3.18 -9.12 -6.33
N LEU A 49 2.48 -8.07 -6.78
CA LEU A 49 1.27 -7.59 -6.10
C LEU A 49 0.22 -8.70 -6.02
N GLY A 50 -0.01 -9.45 -7.10
CA GLY A 50 -1.01 -10.51 -7.12
C GLY A 50 -0.64 -11.67 -6.19
N ARG A 51 0.63 -12.09 -6.17
CA ARG A 51 1.12 -13.07 -5.19
C ARG A 51 0.95 -12.58 -3.75
N PHE A 52 1.25 -11.31 -3.49
CA PHE A 52 1.08 -10.73 -2.16
C PHE A 52 -0.39 -10.72 -1.73
N LEU A 53 -1.30 -10.29 -2.61
CA LEU A 53 -2.75 -10.27 -2.35
C LEU A 53 -3.29 -11.67 -2.07
N LEU A 54 -2.87 -12.67 -2.84
CA LEU A 54 -3.26 -14.07 -2.63
C LEU A 54 -2.82 -14.58 -1.26
N ALA A 55 -1.60 -14.23 -0.82
CA ALA A 55 -1.06 -14.66 0.46
C ALA A 55 -1.67 -13.91 1.67
N ASN A 56 -1.97 -12.61 1.51
CA ASN A 56 -2.24 -11.72 2.64
C ASN A 56 -3.67 -11.17 2.71
N LYS A 57 -4.44 -11.25 1.63
CA LYS A 57 -5.82 -10.73 1.51
C LYS A 57 -5.96 -9.24 1.87
N GLY A 58 -4.89 -8.47 1.74
CA GLY A 58 -4.81 -7.05 2.08
C GLY A 58 -3.55 -6.41 1.53
N LEU A 59 -3.31 -5.15 1.87
CA LEU A 59 -2.16 -4.35 1.45
C LEU A 59 -1.39 -3.87 2.69
N ASN A 60 -0.06 -3.94 2.66
CA ASN A 60 0.79 -3.24 3.63
C ASN A 60 1.17 -1.84 3.11
N GLY A 61 2.03 -1.12 3.85
CA GLY A 61 2.50 0.21 3.46
C GLY A 61 3.13 0.23 2.06
N TYR A 62 4.00 -0.75 1.75
CA TYR A 62 4.65 -0.86 0.45
C TYR A 62 3.64 -1.05 -0.70
N TRP A 63 2.73 -2.02 -0.60
CA TRP A 63 1.78 -2.29 -1.68
C TRP A 63 0.72 -1.21 -1.81
N THR A 64 0.39 -0.52 -0.72
CA THR A 64 -0.43 0.69 -0.76
C THR A 64 0.27 1.75 -1.61
N SER A 65 1.53 2.07 -1.32
CA SER A 65 2.34 2.98 -2.14
C SER A 65 2.45 2.55 -3.61
N TYR A 66 2.65 1.25 -3.84
CA TYR A 66 2.74 0.70 -5.19
C TYR A 66 1.49 1.00 -6.02
N ILE A 67 0.29 0.80 -5.47
CA ILE A 67 -0.95 1.04 -6.22
C ILE A 67 -1.26 2.53 -6.42
N ILE A 68 -0.75 3.42 -5.57
CA ILE A 68 -1.00 4.87 -5.68
C ILE A 68 0.04 5.61 -6.52
N ILE A 69 1.32 5.21 -6.48
CA ILE A 69 2.44 5.96 -7.03
C ILE A 69 3.35 5.06 -7.87
N HIS A 70 4.00 4.06 -7.27
CA HIS A 70 5.15 3.42 -7.90
C HIS A 70 4.78 2.48 -9.06
N GLY A 71 3.72 1.69 -8.91
CA GLY A 71 3.25 0.77 -9.95
C GLY A 71 2.80 1.50 -11.21
N LEU A 72 2.31 2.74 -11.08
CA LEU A 72 1.94 3.59 -12.21
C LEU A 72 3.15 4.03 -13.06
N LYS A 73 4.35 4.04 -12.49
CA LYS A 73 5.60 4.43 -13.17
C LYS A 73 6.32 3.24 -13.83
N LYS A 74 5.82 2.02 -13.65
CA LYS A 74 6.47 0.80 -14.13
C LYS A 74 6.23 0.64 -15.64
N GLU A 75 7.30 0.47 -16.41
CA GLU A 75 7.24 0.36 -17.87
C GLU A 75 6.58 -0.94 -18.34
N LYS A 76 6.88 -2.05 -17.64
CA LYS A 76 6.43 -3.41 -17.99
C LYS A 76 5.46 -3.92 -16.93
N LEU A 77 4.20 -4.10 -17.33
CA LEU A 77 3.13 -4.62 -16.48
C LEU A 77 2.49 -5.82 -17.17
N TYR A 78 2.16 -6.85 -16.39
CA TYR A 78 1.30 -7.93 -16.85
C TYR A 78 -0.10 -7.40 -17.17
N PRO A 79 -0.88 -8.04 -18.08
CA PRO A 79 -2.20 -7.54 -18.45
C PRO A 79 -3.14 -7.32 -17.25
N LEU A 80 -3.23 -8.31 -16.35
CA LEU A 80 -4.06 -8.19 -15.15
C LEU A 80 -3.51 -7.17 -14.15
N GLU A 81 -2.19 -7.09 -13.98
CA GLU A 81 -1.54 -6.07 -13.14
C GLU A 81 -1.89 -4.65 -13.63
N ARG A 82 -1.82 -4.43 -14.95
CA ARG A 82 -2.24 -3.18 -15.59
C ARG A 82 -3.72 -2.91 -15.36
N TRP A 83 -4.58 -3.92 -15.54
CA TRP A 83 -6.00 -3.74 -15.30
C TRP A 83 -6.28 -3.33 -13.84
N ILE A 84 -5.62 -3.97 -12.87
CA ILE A 84 -5.75 -3.61 -11.45
C ILE A 84 -5.33 -2.16 -11.21
N LEU A 85 -4.18 -1.75 -11.73
CA LEU A 85 -3.63 -0.41 -11.48
C LEU A 85 -4.42 0.72 -12.15
N TYR A 86 -5.02 0.47 -13.31
CA TYR A 86 -5.63 1.53 -14.13
C TYR A 86 -7.16 1.46 -14.24
N HIS A 87 -7.77 0.31 -13.99
CA HIS A 87 -9.19 0.07 -14.25
C HIS A 87 -9.96 -0.47 -13.05
N ALA A 88 -9.33 -1.13 -12.07
CA ALA A 88 -10.06 -1.61 -10.89
C ALA A 88 -10.67 -0.41 -10.12
N PRO A 89 -12.00 -0.37 -9.92
CA PRO A 89 -12.67 0.79 -9.32
C PRO A 89 -12.14 1.16 -7.94
N SER A 90 -11.84 0.16 -7.09
CA SER A 90 -11.31 0.39 -5.73
C SER A 90 -9.90 0.98 -5.73
N VAL A 91 -9.05 0.56 -6.68
CA VAL A 91 -7.69 1.11 -6.85
C VAL A 91 -7.77 2.55 -7.36
N LYS A 92 -8.61 2.81 -8.38
CA LYS A 92 -8.87 4.16 -8.86
C LYS A 92 -9.37 5.09 -7.76
N ALA A 93 -10.36 4.65 -6.97
CA ALA A 93 -10.87 5.42 -5.86
C ALA A 93 -9.79 5.72 -4.81
N THR A 94 -8.88 4.77 -4.56
CA THR A 94 -7.74 4.97 -3.65
C THR A 94 -6.73 5.98 -4.19
N GLN A 95 -6.42 5.94 -5.49
CA GLN A 95 -5.56 6.93 -6.17
C GLN A 95 -6.18 8.33 -6.16
N GLU A 96 -7.49 8.44 -6.41
CA GLU A 96 -8.23 9.71 -6.36
C GLU A 96 -8.26 10.26 -4.93
N ARG A 97 -8.54 9.41 -3.94
CA ARG A 97 -8.48 9.77 -2.51
C ARG A 97 -7.09 10.27 -2.12
N PHE A 98 -6.02 9.61 -2.56
CA PHE A 98 -4.65 10.06 -2.30
C PHE A 98 -4.42 11.48 -2.85
N LYS A 99 -4.82 11.77 -4.09
CA LYS A 99 -4.69 13.11 -4.69
C LYS A 99 -5.48 14.17 -3.93
N ILE A 100 -6.69 13.85 -3.47
CA ILE A 100 -7.49 14.75 -2.64
C ILE A 100 -6.77 15.05 -1.32
N PHE A 101 -6.24 14.02 -0.66
CA PHE A 101 -5.49 14.19 0.59
C PHE A 101 -4.22 15.01 0.39
N GLN A 102 -3.44 14.75 -0.68
CA GLN A 102 -2.28 15.56 -1.04
C GLN A 102 -2.65 17.04 -1.16
N LYS A 103 -3.73 17.36 -1.87
CA LYS A 103 -4.20 18.74 -2.01
C LYS A 103 -4.57 19.36 -0.67
N ILE A 104 -5.36 18.65 0.14
CA ILE A 104 -5.81 19.15 1.46
C ILE A 104 -4.61 19.38 2.39
N LEU A 105 -3.64 18.47 2.40
CA LEU A 105 -2.44 18.59 3.23
C LEU A 105 -1.55 19.75 2.75
N GLN A 106 -1.36 19.89 1.43
CA GLN A 106 -0.58 20.97 0.84
C GLN A 106 -1.19 22.35 1.14
N ASP A 107 -2.51 22.48 1.04
CA ASP A 107 -3.24 23.74 1.31
C ASP A 107 -3.19 24.14 2.80
N LYS A 108 -2.94 23.17 3.70
CA LYS A 108 -2.83 23.38 5.15
C LYS A 108 -1.40 23.50 5.64
N LEU A 109 -0.42 23.39 4.76
CA LEU A 109 0.98 23.34 5.14
C LEU A 109 1.47 24.74 5.56
N GLU A 110 1.93 24.87 6.81
CA GLU A 110 2.48 26.11 7.37
C GLU A 110 3.84 25.87 8.03
N ASP A 111 4.61 26.95 8.18
CA ASP A 111 5.93 26.92 8.82
C ASP A 111 5.84 26.57 10.31
N GLY A 112 6.74 25.71 10.78
CA GLY A 112 6.78 25.23 12.17
C GLY A 112 5.73 24.18 12.52
N MET A 113 4.93 23.69 11.56
CA MET A 113 3.92 22.67 11.82
C MET A 113 4.52 21.32 12.22
N LYS A 114 3.72 20.55 12.96
CA LYS A 114 4.01 19.16 13.33
C LYS A 114 2.91 18.26 12.77
N PHE A 115 3.28 17.33 11.90
CA PHE A 115 2.35 16.36 11.32
C PHE A 115 2.62 14.96 11.85
N ILE A 116 1.54 14.20 12.03
CA ILE A 116 1.61 12.79 12.37
C ILE A 116 0.79 12.01 11.33
N SER A 117 1.38 10.95 10.77
CA SER A 117 0.70 9.99 9.90
C SER A 117 0.53 8.65 10.62
N VAL A 118 -0.69 8.10 10.63
CA VAL A 118 -1.08 6.95 11.46
C VAL A 118 -2.20 6.14 10.78
N PRO A 119 -2.03 4.82 10.50
CA PRO A 119 -0.74 4.17 10.30
C PRO A 119 0.01 4.83 9.12
N CYS A 120 1.31 5.07 9.25
CA CYS A 120 2.04 5.84 8.25
C CYS A 120 2.36 5.06 6.98
N GLY A 121 2.40 3.73 7.02
CA GLY A 121 2.96 2.94 5.91
C GLY A 121 4.37 3.44 5.58
N ILE A 122 4.62 3.79 4.32
CA ILE A 122 5.89 4.42 3.90
C ILE A 122 5.87 5.96 3.90
N MET A 123 4.81 6.55 4.47
CA MET A 123 4.58 7.98 4.70
C MET A 123 4.53 8.85 3.43
N ASP A 124 4.06 8.31 2.31
CA ASP A 124 3.91 9.06 1.05
C ASP A 124 2.94 10.24 1.16
N ASP A 125 1.98 10.18 2.08
CA ASP A 125 1.03 11.28 2.33
C ASP A 125 1.72 12.58 2.75
N LEU A 126 2.79 12.51 3.54
CA LEU A 126 3.55 13.68 3.98
C LEU A 126 4.81 13.88 3.15
N LEU A 127 5.56 12.81 2.85
CA LEU A 127 6.88 12.93 2.21
C LEU A 127 6.82 13.46 0.78
N THR A 128 5.70 13.34 0.08
CA THR A 128 5.56 13.81 -1.32
C THR A 128 4.99 15.22 -1.47
N LEU A 129 4.74 15.94 -0.37
CA LEU A 129 4.31 17.34 -0.41
C LEU A 129 5.45 18.26 -0.89
N ASP A 130 5.09 19.44 -1.39
CA ASP A 130 6.03 20.51 -1.73
C ASP A 130 6.34 21.37 -0.50
N TYR A 131 7.57 21.25 -0.02
CA TYR A 131 8.10 21.98 1.13
C TYR A 131 8.94 23.21 0.76
N SER A 132 8.99 23.61 -0.53
CA SER A 132 9.88 24.69 -1.00
C SER A 132 9.70 26.03 -0.29
N LYS A 133 8.53 26.29 0.29
CA LYS A 133 8.19 27.51 1.04
C LYS A 133 8.23 27.35 2.57
N ILE A 134 8.54 26.15 3.04
CA ILE A 134 8.54 25.79 4.47
C ILE A 134 9.98 25.75 4.96
N LYS A 135 10.27 26.47 6.05
CA LYS A 135 11.60 26.53 6.65
C LYS A 135 11.77 25.48 7.73
N GLU A 136 10.72 25.27 8.52
CA GLU A 136 10.70 24.30 9.60
C GLU A 136 9.45 23.43 9.52
N ILE A 137 9.63 22.11 9.63
CA ILE A 137 8.54 21.14 9.71
C ILE A 137 9.01 19.97 10.57
N HIS A 138 8.11 19.37 11.35
CA HIS A 138 8.38 18.11 12.06
C HIS A 138 7.37 17.06 11.64
N LEU A 139 7.85 15.91 11.14
CA LEU A 139 7.00 14.81 10.70
C LEU A 139 7.21 13.61 11.62
N THR A 140 6.11 12.95 12.00
CA THR A 140 6.14 11.70 12.75
C THR A 140 5.31 10.64 12.03
N GLY A 141 5.92 9.52 11.67
CA GLY A 141 5.21 8.34 11.19
C GLY A 141 5.04 7.33 12.33
N ILE A 142 3.82 6.81 12.51
CA ILE A 142 3.54 5.73 13.47
C ILE A 142 2.97 4.55 12.70
N ASP A 143 3.54 3.37 12.87
CA ASP A 143 3.02 2.14 12.28
C ASP A 143 3.35 0.93 13.16
N LEU A 144 2.55 -0.12 13.08
CA LEU A 144 2.81 -1.38 13.78
C LEU A 144 3.83 -2.24 13.00
N ASP A 145 3.88 -2.09 11.68
CA ASP A 145 4.74 -2.87 10.77
C ASP A 145 6.14 -2.26 10.64
N ALA A 146 7.13 -2.92 11.25
CA ALA A 146 8.54 -2.51 11.18
C ALA A 146 9.07 -2.37 9.75
N ILE A 147 8.62 -3.23 8.82
CA ILE A 147 9.06 -3.16 7.41
C ILE A 147 8.56 -1.86 6.76
N SER A 148 7.32 -1.47 7.06
CA SER A 148 6.76 -0.20 6.57
C SER A 148 7.56 1.00 7.10
N LEU A 149 7.96 0.98 8.38
CA LEU A 149 8.80 2.03 8.98
C LEU A 149 10.21 2.09 8.38
N GLU A 150 10.86 0.96 8.14
CA GLU A 150 12.16 0.91 7.45
C GLU A 150 12.07 1.55 6.06
N LEU A 151 11.03 1.20 5.29
CA LEU A 151 10.80 1.79 3.98
C LEU A 151 10.43 3.28 4.06
N ALA A 152 9.70 3.71 5.09
CA ALA A 152 9.41 5.11 5.33
C ALA A 152 10.68 5.93 5.62
N GLN A 153 11.60 5.37 6.40
CA GLN A 153 12.91 5.97 6.66
C GLN A 153 13.74 6.13 5.38
N GLU A 154 13.74 5.11 4.50
CA GLU A 154 14.38 5.21 3.20
C GLU A 154 13.70 6.26 2.30
N ASN A 155 12.37 6.35 2.34
CA ASN A 155 11.60 7.32 1.58
C ASN A 155 11.91 8.75 2.05
N ALA A 156 11.96 8.99 3.36
CA ALA A 156 12.29 10.31 3.92
C ALA A 156 13.67 10.80 3.48
N LYS A 157 14.67 9.89 3.43
CA LYS A 157 16.02 10.21 2.93
C LYS A 157 16.02 10.66 1.47
N LYS A 158 15.18 10.07 0.62
CA LYS A 158 15.05 10.46 -0.81
C LYS A 158 14.47 11.85 -0.99
N HIS A 159 13.67 12.31 -0.03
CA HIS A 159 13.04 13.63 -0.03
C HIS A 159 13.82 14.71 0.74
N HIS A 160 15.02 14.36 1.26
CA HIS A 160 15.92 15.29 1.97
C HIS A 160 15.31 16.03 3.17
N LEU A 161 14.30 15.44 3.83
CA LEU A 161 13.69 15.99 5.04
C LEU A 161 14.48 15.56 6.28
N THR A 162 14.84 16.52 7.14
CA THR A 162 15.77 16.29 8.26
C THR A 162 15.10 16.07 9.62
N HIS A 163 13.84 16.47 9.77
CA HIS A 163 13.09 16.39 11.02
C HIS A 163 11.93 15.39 10.90
N VAL A 164 12.29 14.12 10.68
CA VAL A 164 11.35 13.02 10.53
C VAL A 164 11.63 11.93 11.55
N ASN A 165 10.62 11.58 12.35
CA ASN A 165 10.70 10.53 13.36
C ASN A 165 9.74 9.38 13.00
N PHE A 166 10.13 8.15 13.34
CA PHE A 166 9.31 6.97 13.10
C PHE A 166 9.17 6.15 14.39
N LEU A 167 7.95 5.78 14.74
CA LEU A 167 7.62 5.07 15.97
C LEU A 167 6.90 3.77 15.64
N GLN A 168 7.42 2.66 16.17
CA GLN A 168 6.74 1.38 16.07
C GLN A 168 5.75 1.21 17.22
N GLN A 169 4.47 1.43 16.96
CA GLN A 169 3.42 1.37 17.99
C GLN A 169 2.10 0.89 17.39
N ASP A 170 1.28 0.23 18.22
CA ASP A 170 -0.12 0.00 17.87
C ASP A 170 -0.88 1.33 17.97
N CYS A 171 -1.51 1.72 16.88
CA CYS A 171 -2.23 2.99 16.75
C CYS A 171 -3.55 3.01 17.54
N LEU A 172 -3.99 1.86 18.07
CA LEU A 172 -5.21 1.70 18.84
C LEU A 172 -4.94 1.52 20.35
N GLU A 173 -3.68 1.39 20.75
CA GLU A 173 -3.31 1.34 22.18
C GLU A 173 -2.80 2.72 22.65
N PRO A 174 -3.28 3.23 23.80
CA PRO A 174 -2.93 4.55 24.32
C PRO A 174 -1.50 4.65 24.86
#